data_AF-M6AJL4-F1
#
_entry.id   AF-M6AJL4-F1
#
_cell.length_a   1.000
_cell.length_b   1.000
_cell.length_c   1.000
_cell.angle_alpha   90.00
_cell.angle_beta   90.00
_cell.angle_gamma   90.00
#
_symmetry.space_group_name_H-M   'P 1'
#
loop_
_entity.id
_entity.type
_entity.pdbx_description
1 polymer ?
#
loop_
_entity_poly.entity_id
_entity_poly.type
_entity_poly.pdbx_seq_one_letter_code
_entity_poly.pdbx_strand_id
1 'polypeptide(L)'
;MEEELDKTPKEIAEILEVDLSTYYKSKRGDIPLSSHFLVKVEHILGYSRDWLEFGNGNPKVEDSKPLSEIESHLSILNKLKAYDLIPILEILPHNPVAEDKRVLLDFLNLFAQKFR
;
A
#
# COMPACT_ATOMS: atom_id res chain seq x y z
N MET A 1 -0.79 21.38 -4.81
CA MET A 1 -0.17 20.13 -4.32
C MET A 1 1.09 20.43 -3.53
N GLU A 2 2.15 21.00 -4.11
CA GLU A 2 3.42 21.21 -3.39
C GLU A 2 3.30 22.18 -2.21
N GLU A 3 2.66 23.33 -2.42
CA GLU A 3 2.40 24.31 -1.37
C GLU A 3 1.48 23.78 -0.26
N GLU A 4 0.55 22.88 -0.61
CA GLU A 4 -0.38 22.29 0.36
C GLU A 4 0.25 21.19 1.21
N LEU A 5 1.27 20.50 0.67
CA LEU A 5 1.99 19.43 1.36
C LEU A 5 3.20 19.94 2.15
N ASP A 6 3.51 21.23 2.06
CA ASP A 6 4.74 21.84 2.60
C ASP A 6 6.00 21.06 2.17
N LYS A 7 6.06 20.72 0.87
CA LYS A 7 7.13 19.92 0.26
C LYS A 7 7.64 20.57 -1.01
N THR A 8 8.94 20.49 -1.23
CA THR A 8 9.58 20.88 -2.48
C THR A 8 9.25 19.88 -3.60
N PRO A 9 9.31 20.31 -4.88
CA PRO A 9 9.16 19.40 -6.03
C PRO A 9 10.12 18.21 -5.99
N LYS A 10 11.32 18.39 -5.42
CA LYS A 10 12.31 17.32 -5.27
C LYS A 10 11.86 16.26 -4.27
N GLU A 11 11.37 16.67 -3.10
CA GLU A 11 10.86 15.74 -2.09
C GLU A 11 9.64 14.97 -2.59
N ILE A 12 8.79 15.60 -3.40
CA ILE A 12 7.66 14.93 -4.03
C ILE A 12 8.14 13.93 -5.09
N ALA A 13 9.10 14.30 -5.94
CA ALA A 13 9.68 13.38 -6.91
C ALA A 13 10.31 12.16 -6.22
N GLU A 14 11.00 12.36 -5.09
CA GLU A 14 11.55 11.29 -4.26
C GLU A 14 10.45 10.37 -3.69
N ILE A 15 9.37 10.93 -3.13
CA ILE A 15 8.21 10.14 -2.66
C ILE A 15 7.62 9.29 -3.78
N LEU A 16 7.48 9.88 -4.97
CA LEU A 16 6.93 9.22 -6.14
C LEU A 16 7.92 8.26 -6.82
N GLU A 17 9.16 8.19 -6.36
CA GLU A 17 10.28 7.43 -6.96
C GLU A 17 10.46 7.71 -8.46
N VAL A 18 10.40 8.98 -8.82
CA VAL A 18 10.71 9.45 -10.18
C VAL A 18 11.80 10.50 -10.11
N ASP A 19 12.54 10.68 -11.21
CA ASP A 19 13.45 11.81 -11.30
C ASP A 19 12.66 13.14 -11.42
N LEU A 20 13.31 14.23 -11.05
CA LEU A 20 12.70 15.56 -11.05
C LEU A 20 12.21 16.00 -12.44
N SER A 21 12.90 15.57 -13.52
CA SER A 21 12.46 15.89 -14.89
C SER A 21 11.16 15.19 -15.22
N THR A 22 11.06 13.90 -14.89
CA THR A 22 9.85 13.10 -15.04
C THR A 22 8.69 13.71 -14.25
N TYR A 23 8.91 14.10 -12.99
CA TYR A 23 7.90 14.79 -12.19
C TYR A 23 7.33 16.05 -12.89
N TYR A 24 8.20 16.94 -13.39
CA TYR A 24 7.74 18.15 -14.08
C TYR A 24 7.01 17.85 -15.39
N LYS A 25 7.50 16.88 -16.18
CA LYS A 25 6.84 16.47 -17.43
C LYS A 25 5.46 15.90 -17.15
N SER A 26 5.33 15.04 -16.14
CA SER A 26 4.05 14.48 -15.69
C SER A 26 3.10 15.58 -15.20
N LYS A 27 3.58 16.53 -14.39
CA LYS A 27 2.77 17.66 -13.89
C LYS A 27 2.23 18.55 -15.00
N ARG A 28 2.99 18.74 -16.10
CA ARG A 28 2.55 19.51 -17.27
C ARG A 28 1.67 18.73 -18.24
N GLY A 29 1.56 17.41 -18.07
CA GLY A 29 0.88 16.53 -19.03
C GLY A 29 1.71 16.21 -20.27
N ASP A 30 3.03 16.45 -20.24
CA ASP A 30 3.93 16.17 -21.37
C ASP A 30 4.12 14.64 -21.59
N ILE A 31 3.94 13.85 -20.53
CA ILE A 31 4.03 12.38 -20.56
C ILE A 31 2.86 11.78 -19.78
N PRO A 32 2.37 10.59 -20.20
CA PRO A 32 1.33 9.89 -19.46
C PRO A 32 1.79 9.49 -18.06
N LEU A 33 0.85 9.53 -17.10
CA LEU A 33 1.09 9.10 -15.72
C LEU A 33 1.18 7.57 -15.68
N SER A 34 2.20 7.04 -15.03
CA SER A 34 2.32 5.60 -14.83
C SER A 34 1.40 5.13 -13.70
N SER A 35 0.97 3.87 -13.72
CA SER A 35 0.18 3.30 -12.62
C SER A 35 0.90 3.43 -11.26
N HIS A 36 2.22 3.28 -11.25
CA HIS A 36 3.04 3.46 -10.05
C HIS A 36 2.99 4.90 -9.51
N PHE A 37 3.08 5.89 -10.39
CA PHE A 37 2.95 7.30 -10.03
C PHE A 37 1.58 7.56 -9.38
N LEU A 38 0.50 7.09 -10.02
CA LEU A 38 -0.88 7.30 -9.55
C LEU A 38 -1.14 6.66 -8.18
N VAL A 39 -0.70 5.42 -7.97
CA VAL A 39 -0.82 4.72 -6.69
C VAL A 39 -0.17 5.50 -5.57
N LYS A 40 1.02 6.08 -5.81
CA LYS A 40 1.74 6.83 -4.78
C LYS A 40 1.14 8.21 -4.52
N VAL A 41 0.63 8.86 -5.55
CA VAL A 41 -0.09 10.12 -5.36
C VAL A 41 -1.36 9.88 -4.54
N GLU A 42 -2.08 8.79 -4.80
CA GLU A 42 -3.29 8.42 -4.07
C GLU A 42 -3.03 8.01 -2.62
N HIS A 43 -2.05 7.14 -2.39
CA HIS A 43 -1.88 6.54 -1.07
C HIS A 43 -0.73 7.13 -0.22
N ILE A 44 0.21 7.88 -0.80
CA ILE A 44 1.24 8.62 -0.03
C ILE A 44 0.84 10.09 0.11
N LEU A 45 0.48 10.71 -1.01
CA LEU A 45 0.20 12.15 -1.03
C LEU A 45 -1.26 12.47 -0.71
N GLY A 46 -2.14 11.46 -0.71
CA GLY A 46 -3.55 11.61 -0.37
C GLY A 46 -4.38 12.29 -1.48
N TYR A 47 -3.93 12.24 -2.74
CA TYR A 47 -4.59 12.88 -3.87
C TYR A 47 -5.23 11.88 -4.83
N SER A 48 -6.48 12.09 -5.21
CA SER A 48 -7.25 11.18 -6.06
C SER A 48 -6.58 10.96 -7.41
N ARG A 49 -6.38 9.69 -7.78
CA ARG A 49 -5.88 9.34 -9.12
C ARG A 49 -6.84 9.76 -10.23
N ASP A 50 -8.15 9.66 -9.99
CA ASP A 50 -9.18 9.97 -10.98
C ASP A 50 -9.23 11.49 -11.25
N TRP A 51 -8.95 12.29 -10.23
CA TRP A 51 -8.79 13.73 -10.39
C TRP A 51 -7.54 14.07 -11.22
N LEU A 52 -6.43 13.37 -10.99
CA LEU A 52 -5.19 13.57 -11.75
C LEU A 52 -5.27 13.12 -13.21
N GLU A 53 -5.92 12.00 -13.49
CA GLU A 53 -6.02 11.47 -14.85
C GLU A 53 -7.13 12.14 -15.68
N PHE A 54 -8.28 12.43 -15.07
CA PHE A 54 -9.49 12.83 -15.80
C PHE A 54 -10.00 14.21 -15.43
N GLY A 55 -9.40 14.89 -14.44
CA GLY A 55 -9.88 16.18 -13.94
C GLY A 55 -11.22 16.11 -13.22
N ASN A 56 -11.68 14.91 -12.88
CA ASN A 56 -13.01 14.66 -12.32
C ASN A 56 -12.93 14.41 -10.80
N GLY A 57 -13.91 14.94 -10.07
CA GLY A 57 -14.08 14.68 -8.64
C GLY A 57 -13.17 15.53 -7.74
N ASN A 58 -13.10 15.15 -6.46
CA ASN A 58 -12.34 15.89 -5.45
C ASN A 58 -10.85 15.52 -5.50
N PRO A 59 -9.94 16.51 -5.41
CA PRO A 59 -8.50 16.27 -5.47
C PRO A 59 -7.96 15.49 -4.28
N LYS A 60 -8.59 15.58 -3.10
CA LYS A 60 -8.13 14.90 -1.88
C LYS A 60 -8.96 13.65 -1.60
N VAL A 61 -8.27 12.59 -1.21
CA VAL A 61 -8.89 11.35 -0.72
C VAL A 61 -9.00 11.47 0.80
N GLU A 62 -10.21 11.65 1.31
CA GLU A 62 -10.47 11.82 2.77
C GLU A 62 -10.08 10.58 3.60
N ASP A 63 -10.01 9.40 2.96
CA ASP A 63 -9.75 8.10 3.58
C ASP A 63 -8.48 7.40 3.05
N SER A 64 -7.45 8.14 2.59
CA SER A 64 -6.21 7.49 2.13
C SER A 64 -5.53 6.79 3.32
N LYS A 65 -5.76 5.48 3.48
CA LYS A 65 -5.02 4.65 4.44
C LYS A 65 -3.53 4.76 4.13
N PRO A 66 -2.67 5.06 5.12
CA PRO A 66 -1.27 5.31 4.88
C PRO A 66 -0.61 4.09 4.22
N LEU A 67 0.19 4.33 3.19
CA LEU A 67 0.88 3.27 2.43
C LEU A 67 1.69 2.31 3.29
N SER A 68 2.14 2.74 4.48
CA SER A 68 2.78 1.87 5.47
C SER A 68 1.89 0.72 5.95
N GLU A 69 0.57 0.92 6.05
CA GLU A 69 -0.37 -0.15 6.37
C GLU A 69 -0.50 -1.12 5.20
N ILE A 70 -0.55 -0.62 3.97
CA ILE A 70 -0.62 -1.45 2.76
C ILE A 70 0.67 -2.27 2.57
N GLU A 71 1.83 -1.66 2.78
CA GLU A 71 3.14 -2.31 2.74
C GLU A 71 3.28 -3.37 3.84
N SER A 72 2.80 -3.08 5.05
CA SER A 72 2.74 -4.05 6.15
C SER A 72 1.89 -5.27 5.78
N HIS A 73 0.69 -5.05 5.21
CA HIS A 73 -0.17 -6.13 4.73
C HIS A 73 0.47 -6.91 3.59
N LEU A 74 1.14 -6.26 2.64
CA LEU A 74 1.87 -6.92 1.54
C LEU A 74 3.03 -7.78 2.05
N SER A 75 3.79 -7.29 3.03
CA SER A 75 4.88 -8.03 3.67
C SER A 75 4.37 -9.31 4.33
N ILE A 76 3.22 -9.24 5.02
CA ILE A 76 2.57 -10.41 5.62
C ILE A 76 2.09 -11.37 4.53
N LEU A 77 1.41 -10.89 3.49
CA LEU A 77 0.92 -11.71 2.38
C LEU A 77 2.07 -12.46 1.67
N ASN A 78 3.20 -11.79 1.44
CA ASN A 78 4.37 -12.42 0.85
C ASN A 78 4.93 -13.55 1.73
N LYS A 79 4.94 -13.38 3.05
CA LYS A 79 5.32 -14.45 3.99
C LYS A 79 4.32 -15.61 3.92
N LEU A 80 3.02 -15.33 3.97
CA LEU A 80 1.99 -16.38 3.88
C LEU A 80 2.13 -17.20 2.59
N LYS A 81 2.44 -16.54 1.47
CA LYS A 81 2.71 -17.20 0.20
C LYS A 81 4.00 -18.02 0.23
N ALA A 82 5.08 -17.51 0.82
CA ALA A 82 6.36 -18.21 0.90
C ALA A 82 6.32 -19.48 1.76
N TYR A 83 5.42 -19.53 2.75
CA TYR A 83 5.20 -20.70 3.60
C TYR A 83 4.01 -21.57 3.13
N ASP A 84 3.43 -21.31 1.95
CA ASP A 84 2.26 -22.00 1.41
C ASP A 84 1.08 -22.09 2.40
N LEU A 85 0.89 -21.04 3.22
CA LEU A 85 -0.14 -20.99 4.25
C LEU A 85 -1.51 -20.56 3.71
N ILE A 86 -1.57 -19.95 2.54
CA ILE A 86 -2.82 -19.41 1.97
C ILE A 86 -3.89 -20.52 1.81
N PRO A 87 -3.62 -21.68 1.17
CA PRO A 87 -4.62 -22.74 1.04
C PRO A 87 -5.09 -23.30 2.38
N ILE A 88 -4.21 -23.31 3.39
CA ILE A 88 -4.54 -23.76 4.75
C ILE A 88 -5.49 -22.76 5.41
N LEU A 89 -5.28 -21.45 5.21
CA LEU A 89 -6.15 -20.42 5.77
C LEU A 89 -7.52 -20.38 5.07
N GLU A 90 -7.59 -20.70 3.77
CA GLU A 90 -8.84 -20.72 2.99
C GLU A 90 -9.83 -21.81 3.44
N ILE A 91 -9.33 -22.94 3.96
CA ILE A 91 -10.18 -24.02 4.48
C ILE A 91 -10.69 -23.77 5.90
N LEU A 92 -10.13 -22.78 6.61
CA LEU A 92 -10.55 -22.48 7.98
C LEU A 92 -11.91 -21.77 7.99
N PRO A 93 -12.74 -22.01 9.03
CA PRO A 93 -14.00 -21.31 9.16
C PRO A 93 -13.76 -19.80 9.35
N HIS A 94 -14.58 -18.97 8.70
CA HIS A 94 -14.53 -17.52 8.89
C HIS A 94 -14.71 -17.09 10.36
N ASN A 95 -15.47 -17.87 11.13
CA ASN A 95 -15.70 -17.67 12.56
C ASN A 95 -15.24 -18.91 13.32
N PRO A 96 -13.95 -19.05 13.67
CA PRO A 96 -13.48 -20.18 14.45
C PRO A 96 -14.00 -20.12 15.89
N VAL A 97 -14.30 -21.27 16.47
CA VAL A 97 -14.55 -21.36 17.91
C VAL A 97 -13.27 -21.05 18.69
N ALA A 98 -13.41 -20.53 19.91
CA ALA A 98 -12.29 -20.02 20.70
C ALA A 98 -11.20 -21.08 20.94
N GLU A 99 -11.61 -22.34 21.12
CA GLU A 99 -10.71 -23.48 21.33
C GLU A 99 -9.85 -23.77 20.10
N ASP A 100 -10.45 -23.92 18.93
CA ASP A 100 -9.74 -24.17 17.67
C ASP A 100 -8.77 -23.03 17.33
N LYS A 101 -9.20 -21.79 17.56
CA LYS A 101 -8.33 -20.61 17.41
C LYS A 101 -7.12 -20.72 18.32
N ARG A 102 -7.29 -21.12 19.59
CA ARG A 102 -6.19 -21.27 20.54
C ARG A 102 -5.22 -22.36 20.10
N VAL A 103 -5.73 -23.52 19.69
CA VAL A 103 -4.91 -24.64 19.22
C VAL A 103 -4.05 -24.25 18.01
N LEU A 104 -4.64 -23.56 17.03
CA LEU A 104 -3.89 -23.08 15.86
C LEU A 104 -2.79 -22.09 16.26
N LEU A 105 -3.09 -21.15 17.16
CA LEU A 105 -2.10 -20.19 17.66
C LEU A 105 -0.98 -20.88 18.43
N ASP A 106 -1.28 -21.85 19.28
CA ASP A 106 -0.30 -22.61 20.04
C ASP A 106 0.63 -23.39 19.11
N PHE A 107 0.09 -24.02 18.06
CA PHE A 107 0.88 -24.71 17.04
C PHE A 107 1.83 -23.76 16.30
N LEU A 108 1.32 -22.62 15.82
CA LEU A 108 2.13 -21.63 15.11
C LEU A 108 3.21 -21.02 16.03
N ASN A 109 2.87 -20.74 17.29
CA ASN A 109 3.83 -20.24 18.28
C ASN A 109 4.93 -21.26 18.57
N LEU A 110 4.58 -22.54 18.73
CA LEU A 110 5.55 -23.63 18.92
C LEU A 110 6.52 -23.73 17.74
N PHE A 111 6.02 -23.61 16.50
CA PHE A 111 6.89 -23.59 15.33
C PHE A 111 7.78 -22.34 15.30
N ALA A 112 7.21 -21.17 15.59
CA ALA A 112 7.92 -19.90 15.58
C ALA A 112 9.02 -19.79 16.65
N GLN A 113 8.92 -20.55 17.76
CA GLN A 113 9.98 -20.63 18.77
C GLN A 113 11.33 -21.08 18.21
N LYS A 114 11.36 -21.80 17.08
CA LYS A 114 12.63 -22.20 16.42
C LYS A 114 13.45 -21.04 15.87
N PHE A 115 12.84 -19.86 15.73
CA PHE A 115 13.45 -18.68 15.10
C PHE A 115 13.62 -17.52 16.09
N ARG A 116 13.35 -17.76 17.38
CA ARG A 116 13.60 -16.83 18.48
C ARG A 116 14.84 -17.28 19.25
#